data_AF-A0A1F8B6K2-F1
#
_entry.id   AF-A0A1F8B6K2-F1
#
_cell.length_a   1.000
_cell.length_b   1.000
_cell.length_c   1.000
_cell.angle_alpha   90.00
_cell.angle_beta   90.00
_cell.angle_gamma   90.00
#
_symmetry.space_group_name_H-M   'P 1'
#
loop_
_entity.id
_entity.type
_entity.pdbx_description
1 polymer ?
#
loop_
_entity_poly.entity_id
_entity_poly.type
_entity_poly.pdbx_seq_one_letter_code
_entity_poly.pdbx_strand_id
1 'polypeptide(L)'
;MNKKLDKKYLDETPLDNYEKELKEFLDKGEFVSDPNFKETKKILEEAAKNHIELQESKSITLRVKKKDLIKLKARAARNNIPYQTLIGLLINHYAEGKTKLTL
;
A
#
# COMPACT_ATOMS: atom_id res chain seq x y z
N MET A 1 -21.67 4.05 9.53
CA MET A 1 -22.28 2.91 10.24
C MET A 1 -21.33 2.53 11.37
N ASN A 2 -21.34 3.29 12.47
CA ASN A 2 -20.44 3.06 13.61
C ASN A 2 -20.97 1.86 14.38
N LYS A 3 -20.35 0.70 14.15
CA LYS A 3 -20.60 -0.51 14.93
C LYS A 3 -20.09 -0.21 16.35
N LYS A 4 -20.99 0.19 17.25
CA LYS A 4 -20.71 0.18 18.69
C LYS A 4 -20.29 -1.25 19.00
N LEU A 5 -19.01 -1.45 19.30
CA LEU A 5 -18.52 -2.74 19.74
C LEU A 5 -19.20 -3.00 21.08
N ASP A 6 -20.08 -4.00 21.13
CA ASP A 6 -20.83 -4.37 22.33
C ASP A 6 -19.85 -4.63 23.47
N LYS A 7 -19.91 -3.80 24.52
CA LYS A 7 -19.06 -3.86 25.73
C LYS A 7 -19.09 -5.26 26.39
N LYS A 8 -20.12 -6.05 26.09
CA LYS A 8 -20.35 -7.41 26.56
C LYS A 8 -19.23 -8.41 26.23
N TYR A 9 -18.55 -8.28 25.09
CA TYR A 9 -17.51 -9.24 24.69
C TYR A 9 -16.22 -9.14 25.51
N LEU A 10 -15.97 -8.00 26.16
CA LEU A 10 -14.74 -7.75 26.92
C LEU A 10 -14.85 -8.21 28.39
N ASP A 11 -16.03 -8.64 28.84
CA ASP A 11 -16.28 -9.08 30.22
C ASP A 11 -16.35 -10.61 30.35
N GLU A 12 -16.61 -11.33 29.24
CA GLU A 12 -16.85 -12.79 29.25
C GLU A 12 -15.59 -13.63 28.90
N THR A 13 -14.49 -13.01 28.47
CA THR A 13 -13.25 -13.71 28.08
C THR A 13 -12.17 -13.62 29.17
N PRO A 14 -11.44 -14.71 29.47
CA PRO A 14 -10.29 -14.65 30.38
C PRO A 14 -9.18 -13.82 29.73
N LEU A 15 -9.09 -12.56 30.15
CA LEU A 15 -8.06 -11.64 29.69
C LEU A 15 -6.70 -12.03 30.29
N ASP A 16 -5.66 -11.99 29.47
CA ASP A 16 -4.29 -12.12 29.97
C ASP A 16 -3.89 -10.87 30.79
N ASN A 17 -2.71 -10.90 31.42
CA ASN A 17 -2.27 -9.79 32.26
C ASN A 17 -2.07 -8.49 31.47
N TYR A 18 -1.65 -8.56 30.20
CA TYR A 18 -1.47 -7.40 29.32
C TYR A 18 -2.82 -6.79 28.91
N GLU A 19 -3.80 -7.64 28.59
CA GLU A 19 -5.14 -7.20 28.21
C GLU A 19 -5.92 -6.61 29.39
N LYS A 20 -5.70 -7.10 30.62
CA LYS A 20 -6.25 -6.50 31.85
C LYS A 20 -5.68 -5.12 32.12
N GLU A 21 -4.36 -4.97 32.04
CA GLU A 21 -3.71 -3.67 32.18
C GLU A 21 -4.25 -2.69 31.14
N LEU A 22 -4.36 -3.12 29.88
CA LEU A 22 -4.91 -2.29 28.81
C LEU A 22 -6.37 -1.87 29.10
N LYS A 23 -7.21 -2.77 29.61
CA LYS A 23 -8.60 -2.47 30.00
C LYS A 23 -8.65 -1.43 31.12
N GLU A 24 -7.79 -1.56 32.13
CA GLU A 24 -7.70 -0.58 33.22
C GLU A 24 -7.20 0.79 32.74
N PHE A 25 -6.23 0.83 31.83
CA PHE A 25 -5.76 2.07 31.20
C PHE A 25 -6.84 2.73 30.34
N LEU A 26 -7.61 1.94 29.56
CA LEU A 26 -8.73 2.42 28.76
C LEU A 26 -9.87 2.98 29.62
N ASP A 27 -10.23 2.30 30.73
CA ASP A 27 -11.30 2.74 31.64
C ASP A 27 -10.91 3.98 32.46
N LYS A 28 -9.62 4.15 32.78
CA LYS A 28 -9.08 5.37 33.44
C LYS A 28 -9.03 6.58 32.51
N GLY A 29 -8.97 6.37 31.19
CA GLY A 29 -9.00 7.45 30.19
C GLY A 29 -7.77 8.37 30.20
N GLU A 30 -6.69 7.96 30.88
CA GLU A 30 -5.45 8.74 31.00
C GLU A 30 -4.55 8.50 29.78
N PHE A 31 -4.99 8.98 28.62
CA PHE A 31 -4.15 9.00 27.43
C PHE A 31 -3.24 10.23 27.47
N VAL A 32 -1.95 10.02 27.75
CA VAL A 32 -0.95 11.07 27.60
C VAL A 32 -0.57 11.15 26.12
N SER A 33 -0.89 12.27 25.48
CA SER A 33 -0.39 12.52 24.13
C SER A 33 1.14 12.62 24.18
N ASP A 34 1.81 11.86 23.33
CA ASP A 34 3.26 11.92 23.21
C ASP A 34 3.70 13.38 23.00
N PRO A 35 4.70 13.89 23.73
CA PRO A 35 5.16 15.27 23.59
C PRO A 35 5.54 15.62 22.14
N ASN A 36 5.89 14.63 21.31
CA ASN A 36 6.23 14.84 19.91
C ASN A 36 5.11 14.52 18.91
N PHE A 37 3.87 14.33 19.39
CA PHE A 37 2.71 13.94 18.57
C PHE A 37 2.50 14.84 17.33
N LYS A 38 2.75 16.15 17.45
CA LYS A 38 2.62 17.08 16.30
C LYS A 38 3.67 16.84 15.23
N GLU A 39 4.92 16.59 15.60
CA GLU A 39 6.00 16.34 14.64
C GLU A 39 5.83 14.96 14.00
N THR A 40 5.55 13.93 14.80
CA THR A 40 5.28 12.58 14.31
C THR A 40 4.07 12.55 13.38
N LYS A 41 2.97 13.23 13.73
CA LYS A 41 1.80 13.34 12.88
C LYS A 41 2.14 14.00 11.53
N LYS A 42 2.92 15.08 11.56
CA LYS A 42 3.31 15.78 10.33
C LYS A 42 4.18 14.91 9.43
N ILE A 43 5.15 14.20 10.00
CA ILE A 43 6.00 13.24 9.26
C ILE A 43 5.14 12.14 8.63
N LEU A 44 4.19 11.58 9.37
CA LEU A 44 3.30 10.53 8.87
C LEU A 44 2.36 11.05 7.77
N GLU A 45 1.84 12.28 7.90
CA GLU A 45 1.02 12.92 6.88
C GLU A 45 1.82 13.20 5.60
N GLU A 46 3.07 13.69 5.72
CA GLU A 46 3.95 13.91 4.57
C GLU A 46 4.34 12.59 3.89
N ALA A 47 4.67 11.56 4.67
CA ALA A 47 4.97 10.23 4.13
C ALA A 47 3.75 9.64 3.40
N ALA A 48 2.55 9.78 3.94
CA ALA A 48 1.32 9.32 3.30
C ALA A 48 1.05 10.07 1.99
N LYS A 49 1.20 11.41 1.97
CA LYS A 49 1.05 12.22 0.75
C LYS A 49 2.04 11.81 -0.33
N ASN A 50 3.32 11.70 0.02
CA ASN A 50 4.37 11.30 -0.91
C ASN A 50 4.10 9.90 -1.47
N HIS A 51 3.61 8.97 -0.65
CA HIS A 51 3.27 7.63 -1.10
C HIS A 51 2.11 7.65 -2.10
N ILE A 52 1.05 8.43 -1.82
CA ILE A 52 -0.09 8.58 -2.71
C ILE A 52 0.36 9.20 -4.04
N GLU A 53 1.11 10.30 -4.01
CA GLU A 53 1.61 10.98 -5.21
C GLU A 53 2.50 10.07 -6.08
N LEU A 54 3.33 9.24 -5.46
CA LEU A 54 4.16 8.27 -6.18
C LEU A 54 3.37 7.09 -6.75
N GLN A 55 2.20 6.78 -6.18
CA GLN A 55 1.29 5.75 -6.68
C GLN A 55 0.32 6.29 -7.75
N GLU A 56 0.24 7.61 -7.94
CA GLU A 56 -0.61 8.20 -8.98
C GLU A 56 -0.14 7.79 -10.38
N SER A 57 -0.98 7.04 -11.07
CA SER A 57 -0.72 6.65 -12.45
C SER A 57 -0.92 7.83 -13.41
N LYS A 58 0.15 8.28 -14.06
CA LYS A 58 0.08 9.26 -15.16
C LYS A 58 0.08 8.58 -16.53
N SER A 59 -0.84 8.97 -17.41
CA SER A 59 -0.92 8.44 -18.77
C SER A 59 0.19 8.98 -19.65
N ILE A 60 0.86 8.11 -20.42
CA ILE A 60 1.91 8.50 -21.37
C ILE A 60 1.51 8.03 -22.77
N THR A 61 1.53 8.94 -23.76
CA THR A 61 1.29 8.61 -25.16
C THR A 61 2.61 8.27 -25.85
N LEU A 62 2.75 7.03 -26.34
CA LEU A 62 3.92 6.56 -27.07
C LEU A 62 3.55 6.14 -28.50
N ARG A 63 4.30 6.61 -29.50
CA ARG A 63 4.22 6.07 -30.86
C ARG A 63 5.19 4.89 -31.01
N VAL A 64 4.66 3.76 -31.44
CA VAL A 64 5.44 2.55 -31.70
C VAL A 64 5.23 2.07 -33.13
N LYS A 65 6.27 1.46 -33.73
CA LYS A 65 6.16 0.88 -35.07
C LYS A 65 5.21 -0.33 -35.01
N LYS A 66 4.39 -0.51 -36.06
CA LYS A 66 3.43 -1.63 -36.16
C LYS A 66 4.10 -3.00 -36.02
N LYS A 67 5.30 -3.16 -36.60
CA LYS A 67 6.11 -4.39 -36.49
C LYS A 67 6.46 -4.72 -35.03
N ASP A 68 6.84 -3.73 -34.25
CA ASP A 68 7.25 -3.92 -32.86
C ASP A 68 6.04 -4.18 -31.95
N LEU A 69 4.91 -3.51 -32.22
CA LEU A 69 3.65 -3.78 -31.53
C LEU A 69 3.20 -5.23 -31.70
N ILE A 70 3.31 -5.79 -32.92
CA ILE A 70 2.95 -7.20 -33.19
C ILE A 70 3.87 -8.14 -32.39
N LYS A 71 5.18 -7.90 -32.40
CA LYS A 71 6.15 -8.70 -31.64
C LYS A 71 5.88 -8.66 -30.14
N LEU A 72 5.55 -7.49 -29.61
CA LEU A 72 5.22 -7.29 -28.21
C LEU A 72 3.97 -8.08 -27.83
N LYS A 73 2.90 -8.00 -28.63
CA LYS A 73 1.67 -8.77 -28.41
C LYS A 73 1.95 -10.27 -28.44
N ALA A 74 2.75 -10.74 -29.38
CA ALA A 74 3.15 -12.14 -29.44
C ALA A 74 3.94 -12.58 -28.19
N ARG A 75 4.85 -11.73 -27.69
CA ARG A 75 5.61 -12.02 -26.47
C ARG A 75 4.73 -12.02 -25.22
N ALA A 76 3.77 -11.09 -25.13
CA ALA A 76 2.81 -11.04 -24.03
C ALA A 76 1.90 -12.28 -24.01
N ALA A 77 1.39 -12.68 -25.19
CA ALA A 77 0.56 -13.88 -25.34
C ALA A 77 1.29 -15.17 -24.92
N ARG A 78 2.59 -15.31 -25.26
CA ARG A 78 3.40 -16.46 -24.81
C ARG A 78 3.52 -16.57 -23.29
N ASN A 79 3.49 -15.44 -22.59
CA ASN A 79 3.59 -15.38 -21.14
C ASN A 79 2.21 -15.27 -20.45
N ASN A 80 1.11 -15.44 -21.20
CA ASN A 80 -0.27 -15.30 -20.70
C ASN A 80 -0.55 -13.97 -19.98
N ILE A 81 0.08 -12.89 -20.40
CA ILE A 81 -0.12 -11.55 -19.84
C ILE A 81 -0.64 -10.56 -20.90
N PRO A 82 -1.42 -9.53 -20.51
CA PRO A 82 -1.76 -8.44 -21.41
C PRO A 82 -0.51 -7.69 -21.89
N TYR A 83 -0.49 -7.25 -23.15
CA TYR A 83 0.65 -6.51 -23.71
C TYR A 83 0.89 -5.16 -23.00
N GLN A 84 -0.16 -4.54 -22.45
CA GLN A 84 -0.06 -3.32 -21.65
C GLN A 84 0.69 -3.58 -20.34
N THR A 85 0.39 -4.70 -19.66
CA THR A 85 1.11 -5.15 -18.46
C THR A 85 2.58 -5.40 -18.77
N LEU A 86 2.89 -6.04 -19.90
CA LEU A 86 4.27 -6.23 -20.34
C LEU A 86 5.02 -4.91 -20.56
N ILE A 87 4.36 -3.88 -21.12
CA ILE A 87 4.94 -2.54 -21.27
C ILE A 87 5.22 -1.92 -19.89
N GLY A 88 4.26 -1.98 -18.96
CA GLY A 88 4.43 -1.47 -17.60
C GLY A 88 5.60 -2.14 -16.88
N LEU A 89 5.70 -3.46 -16.98
CA LEU A 89 6.82 -4.23 -16.42
C LEU A 89 8.15 -3.82 -17.03
N LEU A 90 8.22 -3.63 -18.35
CA LEU A 90 9.44 -3.15 -19.02
C LEU A 90 9.87 -1.77 -18.52
N ILE A 91 8.93 -0.84 -18.35
CA ILE A 91 9.21 0.51 -17.84
C ILE A 91 9.74 0.43 -16.40
N ASN A 92 9.04 -0.30 -15.52
CA ASN A 92 9.45 -0.43 -14.13
C ASN A 92 10.83 -1.09 -14.01
N HIS A 93 11.03 -2.19 -14.73
CA HIS A 93 12.28 -2.93 -14.72
C HIS A 93 13.47 -2.12 -15.25
N TYR A 94 13.24 -1.29 -16.28
CA TYR A 94 14.23 -0.36 -16.79
C TYR A 94 14.54 0.77 -15.78
N ALA A 95 13.52 1.32 -15.12
CA ALA A 95 13.68 2.34 -14.08
C ALA A 95 14.45 1.81 -12.85
N GLU A 96 14.24 0.55 -12.48
CA GLU A 96 14.98 -0.14 -11.41
C GLU A 96 16.42 -0.54 -11.80
N GLY A 97 16.87 -0.23 -13.03
CA GLY A 97 18.22 -0.53 -13.51
C GLY A 97 18.47 -2.00 -13.83
N LYS A 98 17.41 -2.82 -13.87
CA LYS A 98 17.53 -4.24 -14.19
C LYS A 98 17.52 -4.41 -15.72
N THR A 99 18.50 -5.12 -16.28
CA THR A 99 18.72 -5.21 -17.74
C THR A 99 18.07 -6.44 -18.40
N LYS A 100 17.63 -7.44 -17.63
CA LYS A 100 16.97 -8.65 -18.12
C LYS A 100 15.56 -8.82 -17.56
N LEU A 101 14.55 -8.68 -18.41
CA LEU A 101 13.19 -9.07 -18.06
C LEU A 101 13.14 -10.59 -17.90
N THR A 102 13.01 -11.05 -16.67
CA THR A 102 12.77 -12.46 -16.35
C THR A 102 11.26 -12.62 -16.27
N LEU A 103 10.70 -13.38 -17.22
CA LEU A 103 9.29 -13.75 -17.30
C LEU A 103 9.20 -15.26 -17.14
#